data_AF-A0A8S9Y396-F1
#
_entry.id   AF-A0A8S9Y396-F1
#
_cell.length_a   1.000
_cell.length_b   1.000
_cell.length_c   1.000
_cell.angle_alpha   90.00
_cell.angle_beta   90.00
_cell.angle_gamma   90.00
#
_symmetry.space_group_name_H-M   'P 1'
#
loop_
_entity.id
_entity.type
_entity.pdbx_description
1 polymer ?
#
loop_
_entity_poly.entity_id
_entity_poly.type
_entity_poly.pdbx_seq_one_letter_code
_entity_poly.pdbx_strand_id
1 'polypeptide(L)'
;EHGVEVAKNSEPSSSKCSTQLLKETTDGLVEASCGHPVEGAGLCRTHYIEHLVDLVKTNKIDPVGVMDATDAVQELRRHGKDLPMRADFPSDKDYLNFCIKIIHEEIPLE
;
A
#
# COMPACT_ATOMS: atom_id res chain seq x y z
N GLU A 1 0.22 -7.81 13.51
CA GLU A 1 1.69 -7.79 13.48
C GLU A 1 2.26 -6.46 14.00
N HIS A 2 1.75 -5.30 13.57
CA HIS A 2 2.28 -3.99 13.96
C HIS A 2 1.49 -3.22 15.05
N GLY A 3 0.50 -3.86 15.71
CA GLY A 3 -0.28 -3.23 16.79
C GLY A 3 -1.25 -2.12 16.38
N VAL A 4 -1.41 -1.86 15.07
CA VAL A 4 -2.33 -0.85 14.55
C VAL A 4 -3.77 -1.37 14.54
N GLU A 5 -4.67 -0.62 15.18
CA GLU A 5 -6.10 -0.88 15.14
C GLU A 5 -6.66 -0.49 13.77
N VAL A 6 -7.17 -1.47 13.04
CA VAL A 6 -7.90 -1.26 11.80
C VAL A 6 -9.38 -1.32 12.12
N ALA A 7 -10.15 -0.34 11.65
CA ALA A 7 -11.60 -0.37 11.76
C ALA A 7 -12.14 -1.62 11.03
N LYS A 8 -12.42 -2.68 11.77
CA LYS A 8 -13.04 -3.89 11.23
C LYS A 8 -14.50 -3.62 10.94
N ASN A 9 -15.03 -4.29 9.92
CA ASN A 9 -16.43 -4.25 9.46
C ASN A 9 -17.43 -4.12 10.61
N SER A 10 -17.75 -2.88 10.99
CA SER A 10 -19.02 -2.55 11.60
C SER A 10 -20.09 -2.79 10.55
N GLU A 11 -21.29 -3.22 10.96
CA GLU A 11 -22.42 -3.26 10.02
C GLU A 11 -22.51 -1.91 9.32
N PRO A 12 -22.30 -1.86 7.99
CA PRO A 12 -22.21 -0.59 7.33
C PRO A 12 -23.61 0.01 7.35
N SER A 13 -23.73 1.22 7.91
CA SER A 13 -24.99 1.97 7.96
C SER A 13 -25.59 2.23 6.56
N SER A 14 -24.78 2.02 5.52
CA SER A 14 -25.12 2.12 4.10
C SER A 14 -24.35 1.06 3.31
N SER A 15 -24.98 0.42 2.33
CA SER A 15 -24.31 -0.50 1.38
C SER A 15 -23.42 0.21 0.35
N LYS A 16 -23.44 1.55 0.34
CA LYS A 16 -22.70 2.40 -0.61
C LYS A 16 -21.72 3.32 0.11
N CYS A 17 -20.52 3.43 -0.46
CA CYS A 17 -19.44 4.30 -0.02
C CYS A 17 -19.85 5.78 -0.06
N SER A 18 -19.58 6.50 1.03
CA SER A 18 -19.97 7.90 1.23
C SER A 18 -18.83 8.92 1.00
N THR A 19 -17.63 8.48 0.60
CA THR A 19 -16.49 9.38 0.31
C THR A 19 -16.91 10.47 -0.67
N GLN A 20 -16.63 11.73 -0.32
CA GLN A 20 -16.91 12.89 -1.17
C GLN A 20 -15.87 12.98 -2.28
N LEU A 21 -16.32 13.16 -3.50
CA LEU A 21 -15.49 13.27 -4.70
C LEU A 21 -15.89 14.51 -5.49
N LEU A 22 -14.90 15.15 -6.12
CA LEU A 22 -15.14 16.18 -7.13
C LEU A 22 -15.11 15.51 -8.50
N LYS A 23 -16.27 15.37 -9.13
CA LYS A 23 -16.41 14.70 -10.43
C LYS A 23 -16.45 15.71 -11.56
N GLU A 24 -15.72 15.41 -12.63
CA GLU A 24 -15.82 16.17 -13.87
C GLU A 24 -17.11 15.79 -14.61
N THR A 25 -17.87 16.80 -15.01
CA THR A 25 -19.07 16.69 -15.82
C THR A 25 -19.01 17.67 -16.99
N THR A 26 -19.92 17.54 -17.96
CA THR A 26 -20.02 18.48 -19.09
C THR A 26 -20.24 19.93 -18.66
N ASP A 27 -20.82 20.13 -17.47
CA ASP A 27 -21.13 21.44 -16.90
C ASP A 27 -20.05 21.93 -15.91
N GLY A 28 -18.94 21.19 -15.78
CA GLY A 28 -17.84 21.50 -14.88
C GLY A 28 -17.70 20.51 -13.73
N LEU A 29 -17.06 20.96 -12.64
CA LEU A 29 -16.75 20.14 -11.48
C LEU A 29 -17.91 20.13 -10.48
N VAL A 30 -18.36 18.94 -10.09
CA VAL A 30 -19.51 18.76 -9.19
C VAL A 30 -19.12 17.85 -8.02
N GLU A 31 -19.45 18.28 -6.79
CA GLU A 31 -19.30 17.45 -5.60
C GLU A 31 -20.34 16.33 -5.59
N ALA A 32 -19.88 15.09 -5.42
CA ALA A 32 -20.75 13.92 -5.36
C ALA A 32 -20.14 12.84 -4.47
N SER A 33 -20.97 12.00 -3.87
CA SER A 33 -20.49 10.82 -3.17
C SER A 33 -19.99 9.74 -4.15
N CYS A 34 -19.07 8.90 -3.67
CA CYS A 34 -18.53 7.78 -4.41
C CYS A 34 -19.62 6.81 -4.88
N GLY A 35 -20.40 6.27 -3.95
CA GLY A 35 -21.57 5.42 -4.24
C GLY A 35 -21.28 3.96 -4.59
N HIS A 36 -20.02 3.55 -4.71
CA HIS A 36 -19.65 2.15 -4.97
C HIS A 36 -19.96 1.24 -3.77
N PRO A 37 -20.16 -0.07 -3.99
CA PRO A 37 -20.44 -1.03 -2.91
C PRO A 37 -19.37 -1.00 -1.81
N VAL A 38 -19.80 -1.06 -0.56
CA VAL A 38 -18.91 -1.10 0.61
C VAL A 38 -18.28 -2.49 0.74
N GLU A 39 -16.97 -2.54 0.98
CA GLU A 39 -16.22 -3.77 1.27
C GLU A 39 -15.59 -3.76 2.66
N GLY A 40 -15.18 -2.58 3.17
CA GLY A 40 -14.47 -2.46 4.44
C GLY A 40 -14.64 -1.09 5.08
N ALA A 41 -14.84 -1.02 6.41
CA ALA A 41 -14.92 0.24 7.17
C ALA A 41 -15.92 1.29 6.61
N GLY A 42 -17.01 0.86 5.96
CA GLY A 42 -17.97 1.78 5.32
C GLY A 42 -17.50 2.36 3.97
N LEU A 43 -16.38 1.90 3.44
CA LEU A 43 -15.74 2.36 2.20
C LEU A 43 -15.80 1.28 1.12
N CYS A 44 -15.81 1.72 -0.14
CA CYS A 44 -15.60 0.79 -1.26
C CYS A 44 -14.13 0.35 -1.33
N ARG A 45 -13.83 -0.68 -2.14
CA ARG A 45 -12.49 -1.25 -2.25
C ARG A 45 -11.37 -0.22 -2.39
N THR A 46 -11.50 0.70 -3.34
CA THR A 46 -10.45 1.69 -3.62
C THR A 46 -10.19 2.60 -2.42
N HIS A 47 -11.24 3.23 -1.89
CA HIS A 47 -11.11 4.11 -0.73
C HIS A 47 -10.73 3.35 0.55
N TYR A 48 -11.12 2.08 0.68
CA TYR A 48 -10.69 1.25 1.79
C TYR A 48 -9.18 0.97 1.71
N ILE A 49 -8.64 0.66 0.52
CA ILE A 49 -7.21 0.50 0.33
C ILE A 49 -6.46 1.81 0.61
N GLU A 50 -6.96 2.95 0.12
CA GLU A 50 -6.38 4.26 0.43
C GLU A 50 -6.34 4.53 1.94
N HIS A 51 -7.45 4.25 2.63
CA HIS A 51 -7.51 4.35 4.10
C HIS A 51 -6.46 3.46 4.78
N LEU A 52 -6.27 2.22 4.31
CA LEU A 52 -5.24 1.33 4.85
C LEU A 52 -3.82 1.83 4.55
N VAL A 53 -3.58 2.38 3.36
CA VAL A 53 -2.29 2.99 2.98
C VAL A 53 -1.99 4.20 3.88
N ASP A 54 -2.98 5.03 4.16
CA ASP A 54 -2.84 6.16 5.08
C ASP A 54 -2.48 5.69 6.50
N LEU A 55 -3.09 4.61 6.98
CA LEU A 55 -2.73 4.01 8.28
C LEU A 55 -1.30 3.47 8.27
N VAL A 56 -0.89 2.75 7.22
CA VAL A 56 0.49 2.24 7.06
C VAL A 56 1.49 3.39 7.10
N LYS A 57 1.24 4.46 6.33
CA LYS A 57 2.11 5.64 6.26
C LYS A 57 2.18 6.39 7.58
N THR A 58 1.03 6.64 8.21
CA THR A 58 0.95 7.38 9.48
C THR A 58 1.68 6.64 10.60
N ASN A 59 1.61 5.31 10.62
CA ASN A 59 2.29 4.47 11.61
C ASN A 59 3.71 4.07 11.20
N LYS A 60 4.24 4.59 10.08
CA LYS A 60 5.59 4.31 9.58
C LYS A 60 5.89 2.80 9.48
N ILE A 61 4.90 2.03 9.03
CA ILE A 61 5.05 0.60 8.83
C ILE A 61 5.81 0.37 7.53
N ASP A 62 6.92 -0.37 7.63
CA ASP A 62 7.72 -0.74 6.48
C ASP A 62 7.06 -1.87 5.67
N PRO A 63 6.72 -1.68 4.38
CA PRO A 63 6.18 -2.75 3.54
C PRO A 63 7.20 -3.85 3.22
N VAL A 64 8.49 -3.65 3.49
CA VAL A 64 9.55 -4.63 3.20
C VAL A 64 9.31 -5.99 3.85
N GLY A 65 8.60 -6.05 4.99
CA GLY A 65 8.26 -7.31 5.66
C GLY A 65 7.36 -8.26 4.86
N VAL A 66 6.67 -7.77 3.83
CA VAL A 66 5.78 -8.58 2.96
C VAL A 66 6.27 -8.71 1.51
N MET A 67 7.41 -8.09 1.18
CA MET A 67 7.96 -8.10 -0.18
C MET A 67 8.50 -9.48 -0.58
N ASP A 68 8.31 -9.84 -1.84
CA ASP A 68 9.04 -10.94 -2.47
C ASP A 68 10.33 -10.48 -3.19
N ALA A 69 11.06 -11.42 -3.80
CA ALA A 69 12.31 -11.11 -4.50
C ALA A 69 12.12 -10.18 -5.70
N THR A 70 10.96 -10.24 -6.36
CA THR A 70 10.63 -9.37 -7.48
C THR A 70 10.37 -7.95 -6.96
N ASP A 71 9.55 -7.83 -5.91
CA ASP A 71 9.24 -6.55 -5.28
C ASP A 71 10.50 -5.83 -4.80
N ALA A 72 11.37 -6.56 -4.08
CA ALA A 72 12.62 -6.00 -3.56
C ALA A 72 13.56 -5.52 -4.68
N VAL A 73 13.68 -6.28 -5.77
CA VAL A 73 14.48 -5.86 -6.94
C VAL A 73 13.90 -4.62 -7.61
N GLN A 74 12.58 -4.53 -7.72
CA GLN A 74 11.93 -3.37 -8.32
C GLN A 74 12.09 -2.13 -7.44
N GLU A 75 12.05 -2.29 -6.12
CA GLU A 75 12.29 -1.20 -5.18
C GLU A 75 13.73 -0.68 -5.30
N LEU A 76 14.72 -1.57 -5.34
CA LEU A 76 16.11 -1.18 -5.59
C LEU A 76 16.28 -0.42 -6.92
N ARG A 77 15.66 -0.90 -8.01
CA ARG A 77 15.68 -0.21 -9.32
C ARG A 77 15.04 1.17 -9.25
N ARG A 78 13.90 1.30 -8.57
CA ARG A 78 13.15 2.55 -8.44
C ARG A 78 13.98 3.66 -7.78
N HIS A 79 14.85 3.27 -6.85
CA HIS A 79 15.77 4.18 -6.15
C HIS A 79 17.17 4.22 -6.78
N GLY A 80 17.37 3.65 -7.97
CA GLY A 80 18.63 3.69 -8.69
C GLY A 80 19.79 2.96 -7.99
N LYS A 81 19.48 1.97 -7.14
CA LYS A 81 20.49 1.14 -6.46
C LYS A 81 21.00 0.04 -7.39
N ASP A 82 22.26 -0.31 -7.21
CA ASP A 82 22.86 -1.43 -7.92
C ASP A 82 22.15 -2.74 -7.51
N LEU A 83 21.89 -3.58 -8.52
CA LEU A 83 21.24 -4.85 -8.29
C LEU A 83 22.26 -5.93 -7.98
N PRO A 84 22.09 -6.67 -6.87
CA PRO A 84 22.92 -7.84 -6.61
C PRO A 84 22.74 -8.89 -7.72
N MET A 85 23.82 -9.56 -8.11
CA MET A 85 23.73 -10.65 -9.08
C MET A 85 23.15 -11.88 -8.39
N ARG A 86 21.97 -12.35 -8.85
CA ARG A 86 21.31 -13.53 -8.25
C ARG A 86 22.22 -14.75 -8.16
N ALA A 87 23.12 -14.96 -9.13
CA ALA A 87 24.04 -16.10 -9.17
C ALA A 87 25.03 -16.17 -7.99
N ASP A 88 25.27 -15.04 -7.30
CA ASP A 88 26.19 -14.98 -6.16
C ASP A 88 25.57 -15.56 -4.87
N PHE A 89 24.28 -15.93 -4.91
CA PHE A 89 23.53 -16.36 -3.73
C PHE A 89 23.12 -17.83 -3.82
N PRO A 90 23.25 -18.59 -2.71
CA PRO A 90 22.96 -20.01 -2.70
C PRO A 90 21.45 -20.33 -2.77
N SER A 91 20.57 -19.40 -2.38
CA SER A 91 19.12 -19.57 -2.45
C SER A 91 18.39 -18.26 -2.76
N ASP A 92 17.12 -18.36 -3.20
CA ASP A 92 16.27 -17.18 -3.46
C ASP A 92 15.97 -16.43 -2.16
N LYS A 93 15.88 -17.15 -1.04
CA LYS A 93 15.67 -16.57 0.28
C LYS A 93 16.86 -15.72 0.71
N ASP A 94 18.08 -16.20 0.47
CA ASP A 94 19.30 -15.45 0.81
C ASP A 94 19.44 -14.20 -0.06
N TYR A 95 19.11 -14.31 -1.35
CA TYR A 95 19.04 -13.19 -2.26
C TYR A 95 18.01 -12.14 -1.80
N LEU A 96 16.80 -12.56 -1.47
CA LEU A 96 15.75 -11.69 -0.95
C LEU A 96 16.18 -10.97 0.32
N ASN A 97 16.71 -11.71 1.31
CA ASN A 97 17.19 -11.13 2.57
C ASN A 97 18.27 -10.06 2.34
N PHE A 98 19.15 -10.28 1.36
CA PHE A 98 20.18 -9.31 1.02
C PHE A 98 19.58 -8.05 0.38
N CYS A 99 18.65 -8.19 -0.58
CA CYS A 99 17.93 -7.07 -1.16
C CYS A 99 17.16 -6.26 -0.10
N ILE A 100 16.42 -6.95 0.77
CA ILE A 100 15.68 -6.37 1.90
C ILE A 100 16.60 -5.56 2.81
N LYS A 101 17.79 -6.10 3.13
CA LYS A 101 18.77 -5.40 3.96
C LYS A 101 19.20 -4.07 3.34
N ILE A 102 19.51 -4.06 2.03
CA ILE A 102 19.88 -2.82 1.33
C ILE A 102 18.72 -1.81 1.36
N ILE A 103 17.49 -2.28 1.09
CA ILE A 103 16.31 -1.40 1.11
C ILE A 103 16.16 -0.76 2.49
N HIS A 104 16.19 -1.55 3.55
CA HIS A 104 16.02 -1.06 4.92
C HIS A 104 17.15 -0.10 5.36
N GLU A 105 18.40 -0.34 4.94
CA GLU A 105 19.54 0.50 5.34
C GLU A 105 19.64 1.80 4.53
N GLU A 106 19.23 1.79 3.25
CA GLU A 106 19.54 2.87 2.31
C GLU A 106 18.33 3.60 1.74
N ILE A 107 17.11 3.06 1.89
CA ILE A 107 15.88 3.64 1.34
C ILE A 107 14.97 4.05 2.50
N PRO A 108 14.84 5.36 2.80
CA PRO A 108 14.04 5.82 3.93
C PRO A 108 12.54 5.68 3.64
N LEU A 109 11.76 5.45 4.71
CA LEU A 109 10.30 5.51 4.67
C LEU A 109 9.84 6.99 4.66
N GLU A 110 9.08 7.37 3.63
CA GLU A 110 8.50 8.72 3.48
C GLU A 110 7.43 9.07 4.53
#